data_AF-A0A377PF65-F1
#
_entry.id   AF-A0A377PF65-F1
#
_cell.length_a   1.000
_cell.length_b   1.000
_cell.length_c   1.000
_cell.angle_alpha   90.00
_cell.angle_beta   90.00
_cell.angle_gamma   90.00
#
_symmetry.space_group_name_H-M   'P 1'
#
loop_
_entity.id
_entity.type
_entity.pdbx_description
1 polymer ?
#
loop_
_entity_poly.entity_id
_entity_poly.type
_entity_poly.pdbx_seq_one_letter_code
_entity_poly.pdbx_strand_id
1 'polypeptide(L)'
;MKRALADLRKTPGQEQRDELPKALGRLAQCWLAHNVPELVKATDDLLALYQQAFNCVAPSSSPTTANAGILQKTDATAGRDVSQNTLSPEIPVPQVTVDSHDETAWRDTLQKVATILCERQPDSPQGYRLRRHALWLTITSTPQVESDGRTPLAAVSADMVADYQARLSGANMVLWNQVEKSILLAPYWLDGHYLSAQTALRLGYKQVAEAIRDELSCFLTRLPALTGLLFNDRTPFISEQTKQWLTVSSSGSQAVSPLQSGEELQTVRTCFKEQGLEAALRHLDSLPEGDPRDQFHRQYFGAQLMEESGMEKLAQQQYRMLFRTGSQIGLADWEPSLLEQLEQKFTAAQ
;
A
#
# COMPACT_ATOMS: atom_id res chain seq x y z
N MET A 1 1.86 1.15 26.61
CA MET A 1 1.59 2.54 26.15
C MET A 1 0.33 2.63 25.28
N LYS A 2 0.19 1.89 24.17
CA LYS A 2 -1.05 1.89 23.34
C LYS A 2 -2.33 1.42 24.06
N ARG A 3 -2.22 0.55 25.07
CA ARG A 3 -3.37 0.07 25.87
C ARG A 3 -3.87 1.09 26.91
N ALA A 4 -2.99 1.97 27.41
CA ALA A 4 -3.34 3.02 28.36
C ALA A 4 -4.05 4.22 27.69
N LEU A 5 -3.81 4.43 26.39
CA LEU A 5 -4.48 5.45 25.58
C LEU A 5 -5.91 5.06 25.16
N ALA A 6 -6.27 3.78 25.23
CA ALA A 6 -7.61 3.30 24.89
C ALA A 6 -8.64 3.52 26.02
N ASP A 7 -8.19 3.55 27.28
CA ASP A 7 -9.06 3.75 28.44
C ASP A 7 -9.48 5.22 28.65
N LEU A 8 -8.84 6.18 27.97
CA LEU A 8 -9.16 7.62 28.04
C LEU A 8 -10.33 8.05 27.13
N ARG A 9 -10.96 7.12 26.40
CA ARG A 9 -12.12 7.39 25.53
C ARG A 9 -13.49 7.25 26.21
N LYS A 10 -13.53 6.83 27.48
CA LYS A 10 -14.72 6.98 28.33
C LYS A 10 -14.71 8.40 28.87
N THR A 11 -15.80 9.14 28.67
CA THR A 11 -15.96 10.52 29.16
C THR A 11 -15.52 10.61 30.62
N PRO A 12 -14.37 11.24 30.93
CA PRO A 12 -13.94 11.37 32.32
C PRO A 12 -14.98 12.22 33.04
N GLY A 13 -15.41 11.77 34.22
CA GLY A 13 -16.25 12.57 35.11
C GLY A 13 -15.60 13.93 35.37
N GLN A 14 -16.39 14.97 35.66
CA GLN A 14 -15.86 16.31 35.94
C GLN A 14 -14.70 16.30 36.95
N GLU A 15 -14.74 15.39 37.92
CA GLU A 15 -13.66 15.18 38.91
C GLU A 15 -12.32 14.79 38.26
N GLN A 16 -12.32 13.85 37.31
CA GLN A 16 -11.11 13.45 36.57
C GLN A 16 -10.57 14.58 35.68
N ARG A 17 -11.45 15.49 35.22
CA ARG A 17 -11.04 16.66 34.42
C ARG A 17 -10.27 17.70 35.25
N ASP A 18 -10.57 17.80 36.53
CA ASP A 18 -9.93 18.72 37.47
C ASP A 18 -8.70 18.11 38.18
N GLU A 19 -8.60 16.78 38.22
CA GLU A 19 -7.45 16.06 38.80
C GLU A 19 -6.23 16.03 37.87
N LEU A 20 -6.42 15.87 36.55
CA LEU A 20 -5.32 15.76 35.59
C LEU A 20 -4.41 17.01 35.56
N PRO A 21 -4.94 18.25 35.54
CA PRO A 21 -4.10 19.45 35.60
C PRO A 21 -3.31 19.56 36.90
N LYS A 22 -3.91 19.14 38.03
CA LYS A 22 -3.24 19.12 39.34
C LYS A 22 -2.11 18.09 39.38
N ALA A 23 -2.31 16.93 38.76
CA ALA A 23 -1.27 15.90 38.65
C ALA A 23 -0.10 16.36 37.77
N LEU A 24 -0.38 16.98 36.61
CA LEU A 24 0.64 17.54 35.72
C LEU A 24 1.45 18.65 36.39
N GLY A 25 0.80 19.54 37.15
CA GLY A 25 1.48 20.59 37.91
C GLY A 25 2.42 20.04 38.99
N ARG A 26 2.01 18.99 39.72
CA ARG A 26 2.90 18.31 40.70
C ARG A 26 4.09 17.66 40.01
N LEU A 27 3.88 17.09 38.83
CA LEU A 27 4.90 16.40 38.05
C LEU A 27 5.95 17.40 37.51
N ALA A 28 5.51 18.57 37.03
CA ALA A 28 6.41 19.68 36.68
C ALA A 28 7.25 20.16 37.88
N GLN A 29 6.64 20.24 39.07
CA GLN A 29 7.33 20.61 40.31
C GLN A 29 8.37 19.58 40.74
N CYS A 30 8.11 18.28 40.53
CA CYS A 30 9.10 17.22 40.73
C CYS A 30 10.28 17.32 39.75
N TRP A 31 10.02 17.59 38.47
CA TRP A 31 11.11 17.77 37.48
C TRP A 31 11.96 19.01 37.75
N LEU A 32 11.36 20.08 38.26
CA LEU A 32 12.06 21.28 38.70
C LEU A 32 13.02 20.99 39.87
N ALA A 33 12.59 20.15 40.83
CA ALA A 33 13.42 19.71 41.96
C ALA A 33 14.61 18.83 41.51
N HIS A 34 14.48 18.13 40.38
CA HIS A 34 15.53 17.30 39.79
C HIS A 34 16.37 18.00 38.70
N ASN A 35 16.14 19.31 38.48
CA ASN A 35 16.91 20.18 37.59
C ASN A 35 16.94 19.71 36.11
N VAL A 36 15.80 19.21 35.60
CA VAL A 36 15.66 18.77 34.20
C VAL A 36 14.70 19.71 33.44
N PRO A 37 15.18 20.80 32.83
CA PRO A 37 14.33 21.86 32.27
C PRO A 37 13.55 21.43 31.03
N GLU A 38 14.05 20.46 30.26
CA GLU A 38 13.35 19.94 29.07
C GLU A 38 12.04 19.23 29.42
N LEU A 39 12.01 18.50 30.54
CA LEU A 39 10.83 17.78 31.00
C LEU A 39 9.82 18.71 31.67
N VAL A 40 10.28 19.79 32.31
CA VAL A 40 9.40 20.86 32.82
C VAL A 40 8.66 21.50 31.65
N LYS A 41 9.39 21.91 30.60
CA LYS A 41 8.79 22.51 29.40
C LYS A 41 7.80 21.55 28.71
N ALA A 42 8.17 20.28 28.55
CA ALA A 42 7.27 19.28 27.97
C ALA A 42 5.99 19.06 28.81
N THR A 43 6.09 19.17 30.13
CA THR A 43 4.92 19.03 31.04
C THR A 43 4.02 20.27 30.97
N ASP A 44 4.61 21.46 30.88
CA ASP A 44 3.87 22.73 30.70
C ASP A 44 3.18 22.79 29.33
N ASP A 45 3.84 22.33 28.27
CA ASP A 45 3.29 22.24 26.92
C ASP A 45 2.08 21.27 26.87
N LEU A 46 2.18 20.12 27.55
CA LEU A 46 1.08 19.17 27.69
C LEU A 46 -0.11 19.76 28.46
N LEU A 47 0.16 20.55 29.51
CA LEU A 47 -0.88 21.23 30.29
C LEU A 47 -1.58 22.32 29.46
N ALA A 48 -0.84 23.07 28.65
CA ALA A 48 -1.39 24.06 27.73
C ALA A 48 -2.28 23.42 26.64
N LEU A 49 -1.84 22.32 26.05
CA LEU A 49 -2.63 21.56 25.06
C LEU A 49 -3.92 21.01 25.66
N TYR A 50 -3.86 20.51 26.91
CA TYR A 50 -5.05 20.07 27.63
C TYR A 50 -6.03 21.23 27.84
N GLN A 51 -5.58 22.38 28.35
CA GLN A 51 -6.44 23.54 28.56
C GLN A 51 -7.06 24.07 27.25
N GLN A 52 -6.29 24.07 26.16
CA GLN A 52 -6.77 24.50 24.84
C GLN A 52 -7.85 23.55 24.28
N ALA A 53 -7.70 22.24 24.49
CA ALA A 53 -8.69 21.25 24.06
C ALA A 53 -10.03 21.39 24.79
N PHE A 54 -10.04 21.89 26.03
CA PHE A 54 -11.26 22.02 26.84
C PHE A 54 -11.87 23.43 26.87
N ASN A 55 -11.09 24.48 26.59
CA ASN A 55 -11.58 25.86 26.56
C ASN A 55 -12.29 26.25 25.24
N CYS A 56 -12.24 25.42 24.20
CA CYS A 56 -12.89 25.68 22.90
C CYS A 56 -14.42 25.42 22.87
N VAL A 57 -15.10 25.37 24.03
CA VAL A 57 -16.55 25.09 24.13
C VAL A 57 -17.38 26.28 24.67
N ALA A 58 -16.90 27.52 24.53
CA ALA A 58 -17.71 28.72 24.80
C ALA A 58 -17.92 29.57 23.52
N PRO A 59 -19.13 30.12 23.27
CA PRO A 59 -19.44 30.81 22.02
C PRO A 59 -18.98 32.28 22.01
N SER A 60 -18.52 32.70 20.83
CA SER A 60 -18.55 34.05 20.23
C SER A 60 -17.86 35.22 20.91
N SER A 61 -16.91 35.82 20.19
CA SER A 61 -17.03 37.20 19.68
C SER A 61 -15.94 37.52 18.66
N SER A 62 -16.34 37.79 17.42
CA SER A 62 -15.52 38.48 16.42
C SER A 62 -15.23 39.92 16.85
N PRO A 63 -14.15 40.53 16.35
CA PRO A 63 -14.15 41.96 16.11
C PRO A 63 -13.98 42.23 14.61
N THR A 64 -15.07 42.75 14.03
CA THR A 64 -15.02 43.69 12.92
C THR A 64 -14.53 45.03 13.48
N THR A 65 -13.52 45.65 12.86
CA THR A 65 -13.48 47.11 12.74
C THR A 65 -12.82 47.51 11.44
N ALA A 66 -13.55 48.29 10.67
CA ALA A 66 -13.17 48.87 9.40
C ALA A 66 -12.37 50.18 9.57
N ASN A 67 -11.52 50.44 8.57
CA ASN A 67 -11.16 51.74 7.99
C ASN A 67 -10.68 52.91 8.85
N ALA A 68 -9.46 53.36 8.57
CA ALA A 68 -9.15 54.76 8.32
C ALA A 68 -8.00 54.84 7.30
N GLY A 69 -8.19 55.61 6.22
CA GLY A 69 -7.19 55.80 5.18
C GLY A 69 -6.35 57.07 5.35
N ILE A 70 -5.53 57.29 4.32
CA ILE A 70 -5.12 58.58 3.73
C ILE A 70 -3.66 59.06 3.99
N LEU A 71 -2.97 59.23 2.84
CA LEU A 71 -1.88 60.15 2.45
C LEU A 71 -0.42 59.68 2.28
N GLN A 72 0.03 59.94 1.06
CA GLN A 72 1.38 59.91 0.48
C GLN A 72 2.28 61.02 1.07
N LYS A 73 3.62 60.81 1.16
CA LYS A 73 4.66 61.52 0.36
C LYS A 73 6.10 61.13 0.75
N THR A 74 6.95 60.96 -0.28
CA THR A 74 8.40 61.22 -0.44
C THR A 74 9.31 61.43 0.79
N ASP A 75 10.45 60.73 0.88
CA ASP A 75 11.75 61.24 0.37
C ASP A 75 12.89 60.22 0.52
N ALA A 76 13.92 60.38 -0.30
CA ALA A 76 15.13 59.56 -0.38
C ALA A 76 16.23 60.03 0.60
N THR A 77 17.03 59.11 1.17
CA THR A 77 18.52 59.21 1.21
C THR A 77 19.21 57.97 1.80
N ALA A 78 20.09 57.41 0.97
CA ALA A 78 21.41 56.80 1.22
C ALA A 78 21.81 56.17 2.58
N GLY A 79 22.36 54.96 2.50
CA GLY A 79 23.34 54.44 3.47
C GLY A 79 23.62 52.94 3.36
N ARG A 80 24.82 52.59 2.86
CA ARG A 80 25.56 51.30 2.93
C ARG A 80 25.25 50.47 4.21
N ASP A 81 25.23 49.14 4.20
CA ASP A 81 26.42 48.30 3.98
C ASP A 81 26.13 46.80 3.72
N VAL A 82 27.18 46.12 3.29
CA VAL A 82 27.38 44.75 2.76
C VAL A 82 26.78 43.58 3.56
N SER A 83 26.13 42.65 2.85
CA SER A 83 26.43 41.20 2.91
C SER A 83 25.71 40.44 1.79
N GLN A 84 26.45 40.17 0.71
CA GLN A 84 26.10 39.15 -0.27
C GLN A 84 26.23 37.78 0.41
N ASN A 85 25.09 37.17 0.77
CA ASN A 85 25.02 35.72 0.87
C ASN A 85 24.18 35.24 -0.31
N THR A 86 24.86 34.59 -1.23
CA THR A 86 24.34 33.92 -2.42
C THR A 86 23.33 32.87 -1.97
N LEU A 87 22.04 33.20 -1.99
CA LEU A 87 20.97 32.23 -1.83
C LEU A 87 20.83 31.46 -3.15
N SER A 88 21.39 30.26 -3.18
CA SER A 88 20.87 29.22 -4.06
C SER A 88 19.35 29.11 -3.84
N PRO A 89 18.53 28.94 -4.88
CA PRO A 89 17.10 28.75 -4.69
C PRO A 89 16.89 27.40 -4.02
N GLU A 90 16.68 27.40 -2.69
CA GLU A 90 16.16 26.24 -2.00
C GLU A 90 14.76 25.97 -2.55
N ILE A 91 14.62 24.85 -3.26
CA ILE A 91 13.32 24.33 -3.68
C ILE A 91 12.50 24.14 -2.39
N PRO A 92 11.33 24.77 -2.24
CA PRO A 92 10.53 24.67 -1.03
C PRO A 92 10.23 23.20 -0.75
N VAL A 93 10.72 22.67 0.36
CA VAL A 93 10.34 21.35 0.84
C VAL A 93 8.85 21.42 1.21
N PRO A 94 7.96 20.64 0.55
CA PRO A 94 6.55 20.61 0.91
C PRO A 94 6.41 20.16 2.36
N GLN A 95 5.99 21.06 3.23
CA GLN A 95 5.71 20.74 4.62
C GLN A 95 4.36 20.04 4.70
N VAL A 96 4.38 18.74 5.01
CA VAL A 96 3.17 17.97 5.28
C VAL A 96 2.84 18.10 6.75
N THR A 97 1.79 18.85 7.08
CA THR A 97 1.18 18.83 8.42
C THR A 97 0.42 17.52 8.58
N VAL A 98 0.71 16.76 9.64
CA VAL A 98 0.11 15.44 9.89
C VAL A 98 -1.09 15.62 10.81
N ASP A 99 -2.29 15.52 10.25
CA ASP A 99 -3.52 15.61 11.01
C ASP A 99 -4.07 14.20 11.31
N SER A 100 -4.00 13.77 12.57
CA SER A 100 -4.36 12.40 13.00
C SER A 100 -5.76 12.28 13.63
N HIS A 101 -6.48 13.40 13.77
CA HIS A 101 -7.71 13.47 14.59
C HIS A 101 -9.00 13.44 13.76
N ASP A 102 -8.90 13.63 12.45
CA ASP A 102 -10.00 13.61 11.50
C ASP A 102 -9.67 12.68 10.33
N GLU A 103 -10.61 11.80 9.96
CA GLU A 103 -10.45 10.83 8.88
C GLU A 103 -10.29 11.53 7.52
N THR A 104 -10.97 12.66 7.32
CA THR A 104 -10.85 13.42 6.07
C THR A 104 -9.50 14.11 5.94
N ALA A 105 -9.03 14.75 7.02
CA ALA A 105 -7.70 15.35 7.09
C ALA A 105 -6.57 14.30 6.98
N TRP A 106 -6.76 13.12 7.58
CA TRP A 106 -5.83 12.00 7.44
C TRP A 106 -5.74 11.52 5.99
N ARG A 107 -6.88 11.31 5.33
CA ARG A 107 -6.93 10.95 3.90
C ARG A 107 -6.22 11.99 3.03
N ASP A 108 -6.45 13.28 3.28
CA ASP A 108 -5.81 14.36 2.54
C ASP A 108 -4.29 14.41 2.80
N THR A 109 -3.86 14.13 4.03
CA THR A 109 -2.43 13.98 4.38
C THR A 109 -1.80 12.85 3.58
N LEU A 110 -2.42 11.67 3.56
CA LEU A 110 -1.95 10.52 2.78
C LEU A 110 -1.88 10.85 1.28
N GLN A 111 -2.88 11.54 0.75
CA GLN A 111 -2.92 11.96 -0.65
C GLN A 111 -1.80 12.96 -1.00
N LYS A 112 -1.49 13.91 -0.09
CA LYS A 112 -0.37 14.85 -0.24
C LYS A 112 0.97 14.11 -0.23
N VAL A 113 1.19 13.20 0.73
CA VAL A 113 2.42 12.39 0.80
C VAL A 113 2.58 11.54 -0.46
N ALA A 114 1.52 10.87 -0.90
CA ALA A 114 1.53 10.06 -2.12
C ALA A 114 1.88 10.90 -3.37
N THR A 115 1.34 12.11 -3.46
CA THR A 115 1.68 13.06 -4.53
C THR A 115 3.17 13.41 -4.53
N ILE A 116 3.72 13.78 -3.37
CA ILE A 116 5.16 14.09 -3.22
C ILE A 116 6.03 12.88 -3.59
N LEU A 117 5.65 11.67 -3.17
CA LEU A 117 6.38 10.45 -3.50
C LEU A 117 6.40 10.18 -5.01
N CYS A 118 5.24 10.26 -5.68
CA CYS A 118 5.16 10.06 -7.12
C CYS A 118 5.95 11.12 -7.91
N GLU A 119 6.00 12.36 -7.44
CA GLU A 119 6.76 13.44 -8.09
C GLU A 119 8.27 13.27 -7.92
N ARG A 120 8.73 12.83 -6.74
CA ARG A 120 10.15 12.68 -6.44
C ARG A 120 10.75 11.37 -6.93
N GLN A 121 9.95 10.30 -6.94
CA GLN A 121 10.38 8.93 -7.27
C GLN A 121 9.28 8.26 -8.13
N PRO A 122 9.13 8.67 -9.40
CA PRO A 122 8.09 8.11 -10.29
C PRO A 122 8.28 6.63 -10.62
N ASP A 123 9.51 6.11 -10.43
CA ASP A 123 9.88 4.71 -10.55
C ASP A 123 9.54 3.87 -9.32
N SER A 124 9.37 4.51 -8.16
CA SER A 124 9.04 3.83 -6.90
C SER A 124 7.55 3.50 -6.82
N PRO A 125 7.16 2.24 -6.57
CA PRO A 125 5.75 1.84 -6.48
C PRO A 125 5.05 2.43 -5.25
N GLN A 126 5.79 2.87 -4.22
CA GLN A 126 5.21 3.22 -2.92
C GLN A 126 4.28 4.44 -2.97
N GLY A 127 4.59 5.44 -3.78
CA GLY A 127 3.71 6.60 -3.95
C GLY A 127 2.35 6.20 -4.54
N TYR A 128 2.37 5.31 -5.52
CA TYR A 128 1.17 4.82 -6.20
C TYR A 128 0.33 3.91 -5.30
N ARG A 129 0.97 3.03 -4.51
CA ARG A 129 0.28 2.20 -3.50
C ARG A 129 -0.39 3.05 -2.43
N LEU A 130 0.34 4.02 -1.87
CA LEU A 130 -0.20 4.94 -0.87
C LEU A 130 -1.39 5.74 -1.40
N ARG A 131 -1.33 6.15 -2.68
CA ARG A 131 -2.44 6.82 -3.35
C ARG A 131 -3.69 5.95 -3.42
N ARG A 132 -3.58 4.67 -3.82
CA ARG A 132 -4.73 3.73 -3.87
C ARG A 132 -5.29 3.46 -2.48
N HIS A 133 -4.40 3.29 -1.49
CA HIS A 133 -4.81 3.15 -0.09
C HIS A 133 -5.64 4.37 0.36
N ALA A 134 -5.14 5.59 0.14
CA ALA A 134 -5.85 6.82 0.50
C ALA A 134 -7.19 6.96 -0.24
N LEU A 135 -7.23 6.62 -1.53
CA LEU A 135 -8.41 6.71 -2.38
C LEU A 135 -9.55 5.80 -1.89
N TRP A 136 -9.22 4.57 -1.50
CA TRP A 136 -10.19 3.54 -1.14
C TRP A 136 -10.34 3.31 0.37
N LEU A 137 -9.67 4.13 1.20
CA LEU A 137 -9.68 4.02 2.66
C LEU A 137 -11.10 4.08 3.24
N THR A 138 -11.91 5.02 2.75
CA THR A 138 -13.27 5.28 3.23
C THR A 138 -14.33 4.38 2.59
N ILE A 139 -13.97 3.64 1.53
CA ILE A 139 -14.89 2.80 0.77
C ILE A 139 -14.92 1.41 1.40
N THR A 140 -15.83 1.19 2.36
CA THR A 140 -15.96 -0.10 3.08
C THR A 140 -17.10 -0.98 2.55
N SER A 141 -17.96 -0.46 1.69
CA SER A 141 -19.09 -1.18 1.09
C SER A 141 -19.32 -0.73 -0.35
N THR A 142 -20.07 -1.51 -1.12
CA THR A 142 -20.51 -1.09 -2.46
C THR A 142 -21.46 0.10 -2.40
N PRO A 143 -21.50 0.96 -3.44
CA PRO A 143 -22.53 1.99 -3.56
C PRO A 143 -23.94 1.37 -3.61
N GLN A 144 -24.96 2.20 -3.35
CA GLN A 144 -26.35 1.76 -3.50
C GLN A 144 -26.63 1.37 -4.95
N VAL A 145 -27.27 0.21 -5.13
CA VAL A 145 -27.53 -0.41 -6.42
C VAL A 145 -29.03 -0.38 -6.69
N GLU A 146 -29.41 0.01 -7.91
CA GLU A 146 -30.77 -0.07 -8.45
C GLU A 146 -31.11 -1.53 -8.82
N SER A 147 -32.39 -1.81 -9.11
CA SER A 147 -32.86 -3.16 -9.44
C SER A 147 -32.17 -3.81 -10.65
N ASP A 148 -31.57 -3.01 -11.53
CA ASP A 148 -30.89 -3.45 -12.75
C ASP A 148 -29.35 -3.45 -12.64
N GLY A 149 -28.79 -3.29 -11.44
CA GLY A 149 -27.34 -3.32 -11.21
C GLY A 149 -26.64 -1.96 -11.39
N ARG A 150 -27.38 -0.90 -11.75
CA ARG A 150 -26.84 0.46 -11.86
C ARG A 150 -26.67 1.13 -10.51
N THR A 151 -25.79 2.12 -10.50
CA THR A 151 -25.51 2.97 -9.34
C THR A 151 -25.80 4.42 -9.71
N PRO A 152 -26.12 5.31 -8.76
CA PRO A 152 -26.33 6.73 -9.03
C PRO A 152 -25.04 7.49 -9.37
N LEU A 153 -23.92 6.77 -9.57
CA LEU A 153 -22.61 7.35 -9.85
C LEU A 153 -22.46 7.62 -11.35
N ALA A 154 -21.90 8.78 -11.68
CA ALA A 154 -21.57 9.14 -13.05
C ALA A 154 -20.27 8.45 -13.49
N ALA A 155 -20.27 7.90 -14.71
CA ALA A 155 -19.06 7.42 -15.35
C ALA A 155 -18.14 8.59 -15.75
N VAL A 156 -16.85 8.31 -15.92
CA VAL A 156 -15.94 9.24 -16.59
C VAL A 156 -16.36 9.37 -18.06
N SER A 157 -16.33 10.59 -18.60
CA SER A 157 -16.77 10.87 -19.97
C SER A 157 -16.07 9.97 -20.99
N ALA A 158 -16.86 9.33 -21.87
CA ALA A 158 -16.35 8.46 -22.93
C ALA A 158 -15.36 9.19 -23.86
N ASP A 159 -15.59 10.47 -24.17
CA ASP A 159 -14.68 11.28 -24.98
C ASP A 159 -13.32 11.46 -24.30
N MET A 160 -13.31 11.64 -22.97
CA MET A 160 -12.08 11.76 -22.19
C MET A 160 -11.33 10.42 -22.15
N VAL A 161 -12.04 9.31 -21.96
CA VAL A 161 -11.43 7.97 -21.99
C VAL A 161 -10.83 7.66 -23.36
N ALA A 162 -11.53 8.02 -24.44
CA ALA A 162 -11.05 7.86 -25.81
C ALA A 162 -9.80 8.72 -26.10
N ASP A 163 -9.74 9.98 -25.63
CA ASP A 163 -8.54 10.82 -25.74
C ASP A 163 -7.32 10.14 -25.07
N TYR A 164 -7.49 9.64 -23.85
CA TYR A 164 -6.39 8.99 -23.16
C TYR A 164 -5.92 7.71 -23.86
N GLN A 165 -6.86 6.90 -24.35
CA GLN A 165 -6.54 5.68 -25.10
C GLN A 165 -5.80 6.00 -26.41
N ALA A 166 -6.22 7.03 -27.15
CA ALA A 166 -5.56 7.46 -28.38
C ALA A 166 -4.11 7.91 -28.14
N ARG A 167 -3.87 8.59 -27.03
CA ARG A 167 -2.54 9.11 -26.63
C ARG A 167 -1.62 8.04 -26.00
N LEU A 168 -2.14 6.85 -25.70
CA LEU A 168 -1.39 5.78 -25.06
C LEU A 168 -0.20 5.29 -25.91
N SER A 169 -0.28 5.37 -27.24
CA SER A 169 0.82 5.00 -28.14
C SER A 169 2.06 5.86 -27.93
N GLY A 170 1.86 7.16 -27.69
CA GLY A 170 2.89 8.17 -27.35
C GLY A 170 2.88 8.53 -25.87
N ALA A 171 2.77 7.53 -24.99
CA ALA A 171 2.70 7.71 -23.55
C ALA A 171 3.82 8.63 -23.02
N ASN A 172 3.42 9.59 -22.19
CA ASN A 172 4.32 10.53 -21.52
C ASN A 172 3.83 10.79 -20.08
N MET A 173 4.67 11.43 -19.26
CA MET A 173 4.32 11.75 -17.86
C MET A 173 3.07 12.65 -17.75
N VAL A 174 2.81 13.50 -18.76
CA VAL A 174 1.63 14.40 -18.75
C VAL A 174 0.34 13.60 -18.87
N LEU A 175 0.27 12.64 -19.80
CA LEU A 175 -0.85 11.71 -19.93
C LEU A 175 -1.05 10.94 -18.62
N TRP A 176 0.04 10.39 -18.07
CA TRP A 176 -0.05 9.59 -16.85
C TRP A 176 -0.60 10.40 -15.66
N ASN A 177 -0.11 11.63 -15.48
CA ASN A 177 -0.60 12.54 -14.45
C ASN A 177 -2.07 12.94 -14.65
N GLN A 178 -2.52 13.10 -15.89
CA GLN A 178 -3.94 13.37 -16.19
C GLN A 178 -4.83 12.18 -15.83
N VAL A 179 -4.42 10.96 -16.22
CA VAL A 179 -5.14 9.73 -15.88
C VAL A 179 -5.21 9.55 -14.37
N GLU A 180 -4.10 9.71 -13.65
CA GLU A 180 -4.07 9.61 -12.18
C GLU A 180 -4.97 10.65 -11.49
N LYS A 181 -5.04 11.88 -12.00
CA LYS A 181 -5.96 12.91 -11.48
C LYS A 181 -7.42 12.50 -11.67
N SER A 182 -7.77 11.97 -12.85
CA SER A 182 -9.12 11.51 -13.13
C SER A 182 -9.52 10.32 -12.25
N ILE A 183 -8.59 9.40 -11.95
CA ILE A 183 -8.81 8.30 -10.97
C ILE A 183 -9.12 8.85 -9.57
N LEU A 184 -8.42 9.89 -9.12
CA LEU A 184 -8.67 10.49 -7.81
C LEU A 184 -10.05 11.12 -7.69
N LEU A 185 -10.59 11.63 -8.80
CA LEU A 185 -11.94 12.21 -8.86
C LEU A 185 -13.02 11.15 -9.04
N ALA A 186 -12.69 9.98 -9.59
CA ALA A 186 -13.61 8.89 -9.86
C ALA A 186 -13.09 7.56 -9.25
N PRO A 187 -13.28 7.32 -7.93
CA PRO A 187 -12.71 6.17 -7.22
C PRO A 187 -13.16 4.80 -7.75
N TYR A 188 -14.32 4.74 -8.42
CA TYR A 188 -14.90 3.53 -9.00
C TYR A 188 -14.58 3.35 -10.49
N TRP A 189 -13.79 4.25 -11.10
CA TRP A 189 -13.34 4.10 -12.48
C TRP A 189 -12.16 3.13 -12.57
N LEU A 190 -12.46 1.82 -12.46
CA LEU A 190 -11.45 0.78 -12.34
C LEU A 190 -10.64 0.61 -13.64
N ASP A 191 -11.25 0.86 -14.79
CA ASP A 191 -10.56 0.87 -16.09
C ASP A 191 -9.46 1.96 -16.17
N GLY A 192 -9.59 3.04 -15.39
CA GLY A 192 -8.54 4.06 -15.28
C GLY A 192 -7.24 3.48 -14.71
N HIS A 193 -7.33 2.52 -13.79
CA HIS A 193 -6.16 1.87 -13.20
C HIS A 193 -5.43 0.99 -14.21
N TYR A 194 -6.17 0.29 -15.08
CA TYR A 194 -5.58 -0.44 -16.20
C TYR A 194 -4.84 0.50 -17.15
N LEU A 195 -5.47 1.61 -17.53
CA LEU A 195 -4.85 2.63 -18.39
C LEU A 195 -3.60 3.24 -17.75
N SER A 196 -3.63 3.51 -16.44
CA SER A 196 -2.48 3.99 -15.68
C SER A 196 -1.33 2.97 -15.68
N ALA A 197 -1.63 1.69 -15.43
CA ALA A 197 -0.62 0.62 -15.49
C ALA A 197 -0.03 0.45 -16.89
N GLN A 198 -0.85 0.54 -17.95
CA GLN A 198 -0.37 0.50 -19.33
C GLN A 198 0.51 1.70 -19.68
N THR A 199 0.17 2.88 -19.17
CA THR A 199 0.99 4.10 -19.34
C THR A 199 2.33 3.92 -18.63
N ALA A 200 2.33 3.41 -17.39
CA ALA A 200 3.52 3.10 -16.62
C ALA A 200 4.43 2.09 -17.35
N LEU A 201 3.87 1.01 -17.90
CA LEU A 201 4.61 0.01 -18.68
C LEU A 201 5.32 0.63 -19.88
N ARG A 202 4.63 1.49 -20.63
CA ARG A 202 5.20 2.16 -21.81
C ARG A 202 6.31 3.16 -21.46
N LEU A 203 6.25 3.74 -20.27
CA LEU A 203 7.29 4.60 -19.71
C LEU A 203 8.46 3.81 -19.10
N GLY A 204 8.37 2.48 -19.01
CA GLY A 204 9.39 1.60 -18.46
C GLY A 204 9.26 1.30 -16.96
N TYR A 205 8.23 1.83 -16.28
CA TYR A 205 8.00 1.65 -14.85
C TYR A 205 7.23 0.35 -14.56
N LYS A 206 7.85 -0.79 -14.81
CA LYS A 206 7.22 -2.12 -14.70
C LYS A 206 6.73 -2.44 -13.28
N GLN A 207 7.57 -2.17 -12.28
CA GLN A 207 7.22 -2.41 -10.87
C GLN A 207 6.03 -1.57 -10.41
N VAL A 208 5.91 -0.34 -10.94
CA VAL A 208 4.75 0.52 -10.66
C VAL A 208 3.50 -0.04 -11.31
N ALA A 209 3.57 -0.50 -12.56
CA ALA A 209 2.43 -1.11 -13.24
C ALA A 209 1.91 -2.36 -12.51
N GLU A 210 2.82 -3.21 -12.04
CA GLU A 210 2.48 -4.39 -11.23
C GLU A 210 1.85 -3.98 -9.89
N ALA A 211 2.44 -3.00 -9.19
CA ALA A 211 1.87 -2.48 -7.95
C ALA A 211 0.45 -1.93 -8.15
N ILE A 212 0.17 -1.22 -9.24
CA ILE A 212 -1.18 -0.72 -9.55
C ILE A 212 -2.16 -1.88 -9.75
N ARG A 213 -1.74 -2.94 -10.44
CA ARG A 213 -2.54 -4.16 -10.61
C ARG A 213 -2.84 -4.83 -9.28
N ASP A 214 -1.83 -4.99 -8.44
CA ASP A 214 -1.95 -5.70 -7.16
C ASP A 214 -2.88 -4.94 -6.20
N GLU A 215 -2.78 -3.61 -6.14
CA GLU A 215 -3.68 -2.77 -5.33
C GLU A 215 -5.13 -2.87 -5.81
N LEU A 216 -5.36 -2.84 -7.13
CA LEU A 216 -6.70 -3.03 -7.69
C LEU A 216 -7.25 -4.43 -7.39
N SER A 217 -6.40 -5.46 -7.47
CA SER A 217 -6.76 -6.84 -7.15
C SER A 217 -7.15 -6.98 -5.68
N CYS A 218 -6.40 -6.35 -4.77
CA CYS A 218 -6.72 -6.32 -3.34
C CYS A 218 -8.05 -5.60 -3.07
N PHE A 219 -8.31 -4.49 -3.76
CA PHE A 219 -9.57 -3.75 -3.64
C PHE A 219 -10.78 -4.58 -4.10
N LEU A 220 -10.65 -5.26 -5.23
CA LEU A 220 -11.71 -6.14 -5.75
C LEU A 220 -11.89 -7.42 -4.92
N THR A 221 -10.82 -7.95 -4.34
CA THR A 221 -10.92 -9.07 -3.38
C THR A 221 -11.69 -8.65 -2.12
N ARG A 222 -11.50 -7.41 -1.67
CA ARG A 222 -12.20 -6.84 -0.52
C ARG A 222 -13.68 -6.55 -0.82
N LEU A 223 -13.99 -6.12 -2.04
CA LEU A 223 -15.36 -5.78 -2.49
C LEU A 223 -15.68 -6.45 -3.84
N PRO A 224 -15.87 -7.79 -3.87
CA PRO A 224 -16.02 -8.53 -5.13
C PRO A 224 -17.28 -8.15 -5.91
N ALA A 225 -18.33 -7.69 -5.22
CA ALA A 225 -19.55 -7.24 -5.87
C ALA A 225 -19.34 -6.08 -6.87
N LEU A 226 -18.26 -5.29 -6.73
CA LEU A 226 -17.93 -4.21 -7.67
C LEU A 226 -17.73 -4.69 -9.11
N THR A 227 -17.36 -5.96 -9.34
CA THR A 227 -17.10 -6.48 -10.70
C THR A 227 -18.34 -6.60 -11.58
N GLY A 228 -19.53 -6.55 -10.97
CA GLY A 228 -20.83 -6.64 -11.64
C GLY A 228 -21.64 -5.34 -11.65
N LEU A 229 -21.11 -4.24 -11.11
CA LEU A 229 -21.85 -2.97 -11.01
C LEU A 229 -21.69 -2.10 -12.26
N LEU A 230 -22.71 -1.28 -12.49
CA LEU A 230 -22.80 -0.36 -13.60
C LEU A 230 -22.92 1.09 -13.07
N PHE A 231 -22.40 2.05 -13.82
CA PHE A 231 -22.68 3.47 -13.64
C PHE A 231 -24.12 3.79 -14.09
N ASN A 232 -24.55 5.03 -13.84
CA ASN A 232 -25.90 5.49 -14.17
C ASN A 232 -26.26 5.38 -15.67
N ASP A 233 -25.25 5.50 -16.54
CA ASP A 233 -25.31 5.41 -18.00
C ASP A 233 -25.18 3.96 -18.54
N ARG A 234 -25.14 2.95 -17.65
CA ARG A 234 -24.89 1.53 -17.93
C ARG A 234 -23.45 1.18 -18.32
N THR A 235 -22.51 2.11 -18.25
CA THR A 235 -21.09 1.79 -18.39
C THR A 235 -20.67 0.87 -17.22
N PRO A 236 -19.99 -0.25 -17.44
CA PRO A 236 -19.51 -1.10 -16.35
C PRO A 236 -18.40 -0.42 -15.55
N PHE A 237 -18.32 -0.72 -14.25
CA PHE A 237 -17.21 -0.24 -13.41
C PHE A 237 -15.86 -0.78 -13.88
N ILE A 238 -15.88 -2.00 -14.42
CA ILE A 238 -14.72 -2.72 -14.93
C ILE A 238 -15.07 -3.41 -16.25
N SER A 239 -14.33 -3.05 -17.29
CA SER A 239 -14.44 -3.69 -18.61
C SER A 239 -13.90 -5.12 -18.60
N GLU A 240 -14.32 -5.92 -19.59
CA GLU A 240 -13.82 -7.28 -19.76
C GLU A 240 -12.30 -7.31 -20.01
N GLN A 241 -11.75 -6.30 -20.69
CA GLN A 241 -10.31 -6.16 -20.89
C GLN A 241 -9.56 -6.01 -19.56
N THR A 242 -10.07 -5.17 -18.66
CA THR A 242 -9.46 -4.98 -17.34
C THR A 242 -9.59 -6.24 -16.48
N LYS A 243 -10.72 -6.97 -16.58
CA LYS A 243 -10.87 -8.27 -15.90
C LYS A 243 -9.82 -9.27 -16.37
N GLN A 244 -9.61 -9.39 -17.68
CA GLN A 244 -8.58 -10.27 -18.24
C GLN A 244 -7.18 -9.86 -17.80
N TRP A 245 -6.88 -8.57 -17.78
CA TRP A 245 -5.58 -8.08 -17.28
C TRP A 245 -5.33 -8.45 -15.81
N LEU A 246 -6.37 -8.45 -14.98
CA LEU A 246 -6.28 -8.84 -13.57
C LEU A 246 -6.12 -10.36 -13.39
N THR A 247 -6.67 -11.19 -14.29
CA THR A 247 -6.56 -12.66 -14.21
C THR A 247 -5.23 -13.19 -14.73
N VAL A 248 -4.48 -12.41 -15.51
CA VAL A 248 -3.09 -12.74 -15.86
C VAL A 248 -2.24 -12.64 -14.59
N SER A 249 -2.07 -13.79 -13.95
CA SER A 249 -1.39 -13.98 -12.66
C SER A 249 -0.14 -13.10 -12.51
N SER A 250 -0.14 -12.24 -11.49
CA SER A 250 1.09 -12.01 -10.74
C SER A 250 1.43 -13.33 -10.05
N SER A 251 2.38 -14.10 -10.60
CA SER A 251 3.28 -14.84 -9.71
C SER A 251 4.03 -13.80 -8.90
N GLY A 252 3.46 -13.35 -7.78
CA GLY A 252 4.02 -12.20 -7.06
C GLY A 252 3.10 -11.56 -6.02
N SER A 253 2.47 -12.35 -5.15
CA SER A 253 2.00 -11.81 -3.86
C SER A 253 3.05 -12.10 -2.80
N GLN A 254 3.72 -11.04 -2.31
CA GLN A 254 4.53 -11.08 -1.11
C GLN A 254 3.62 -11.26 0.12
N ALA A 255 3.39 -12.51 0.50
CA ALA A 255 3.59 -12.92 1.88
C ALA A 255 5.06 -13.32 2.01
N VAL A 256 5.66 -13.07 3.18
CA VAL A 256 7.04 -13.45 3.47
C VAL A 256 7.19 -14.97 3.23
N SER A 257 8.01 -15.36 2.24
CA SER A 257 8.28 -16.71 1.68
C SER A 257 7.08 -17.46 1.07
N PRO A 258 7.00 -17.57 -0.28
CA PRO A 258 7.57 -18.73 -1.03
C PRO A 258 8.18 -18.38 -2.41
N LEU A 259 8.33 -17.09 -2.76
CA LEU A 259 8.82 -16.69 -4.10
C LEU A 259 10.29 -17.06 -4.37
N GLN A 260 11.13 -17.15 -3.32
CA GLN A 260 12.50 -17.64 -3.50
C GLN A 260 12.51 -19.09 -3.98
N SER A 261 11.66 -19.96 -3.42
CA SER A 261 11.61 -21.36 -3.83
C SER A 261 11.14 -21.55 -5.28
N GLY A 262 10.21 -20.72 -5.78
CA GLY A 262 9.76 -20.82 -7.19
C GLY A 262 10.85 -20.45 -8.21
N GLU A 263 11.56 -19.35 -7.96
CA GLU A 263 12.68 -18.92 -8.82
C GLU A 263 13.90 -19.85 -8.66
N GLU A 264 14.21 -20.28 -7.43
CA GLU A 264 15.29 -21.23 -7.12
C GLU A 264 15.06 -22.58 -7.82
N LEU A 265 13.86 -23.16 -7.72
CA LEU A 265 13.54 -24.42 -8.40
C LEU A 265 13.60 -24.26 -9.93
N GLN A 266 13.28 -23.09 -10.47
CA GLN A 266 13.43 -22.80 -11.89
C GLN A 266 14.89 -22.70 -12.33
N THR A 267 15.78 -22.15 -11.50
CA THR A 267 17.23 -22.16 -11.76
C THR A 267 17.79 -23.59 -11.70
N VAL A 268 17.34 -24.41 -10.74
CA VAL A 268 17.68 -25.84 -10.68
C VAL A 268 17.19 -26.57 -11.94
N ARG A 269 15.99 -26.26 -12.44
CA ARG A 269 15.45 -26.85 -13.67
C ARG A 269 16.25 -26.45 -14.91
N THR A 270 16.79 -25.24 -14.92
CA THR A 270 17.68 -24.76 -15.99
C THR A 270 19.03 -25.48 -15.91
N CYS A 271 19.59 -25.60 -14.71
CA CYS A 271 20.80 -26.38 -14.44
C CYS A 271 20.65 -27.84 -14.87
N PHE A 272 19.50 -28.47 -14.62
CA PHE A 272 19.19 -29.83 -15.07
C PHE A 272 19.30 -29.98 -16.60
N LYS A 273 18.73 -29.02 -17.35
CA LYS A 273 18.74 -29.04 -18.82
C LYS A 273 20.13 -28.79 -19.40
N GLU A 274 20.95 -27.99 -18.73
CA GLU A 274 22.27 -27.58 -19.24
C GLU A 274 23.41 -28.51 -18.80
N GLN A 275 23.35 -29.01 -17.55
CA GLN A 275 24.47 -29.67 -16.86
C GLN A 275 24.12 -31.07 -16.37
N GLY A 276 22.86 -31.50 -16.51
CA GLY A 276 22.38 -32.82 -16.14
C GLY A 276 21.95 -32.95 -14.67
N LEU A 277 21.52 -34.16 -14.29
CA LEU A 277 20.91 -34.44 -12.99
C LEU A 277 21.83 -34.16 -11.81
N GLU A 278 23.08 -34.60 -11.89
CA GLU A 278 24.02 -34.52 -10.77
C GLU A 278 24.30 -33.06 -10.36
N ALA A 279 24.45 -32.17 -11.34
CA ALA A 279 24.61 -30.74 -11.12
C ALA A 279 23.35 -30.11 -10.51
N ALA A 280 22.16 -30.50 -11.00
CA ALA A 280 20.89 -30.03 -10.48
C ALA A 280 20.63 -30.45 -9.02
N LEU A 281 20.94 -31.70 -8.66
CA LEU A 281 20.81 -32.18 -7.28
C LEU A 281 21.81 -31.50 -6.34
N ARG A 282 23.07 -31.30 -6.76
CA ARG A 282 24.03 -30.50 -5.98
C ARG A 282 23.56 -29.06 -5.77
N HIS A 283 22.96 -28.45 -6.80
CA HIS A 283 22.41 -27.11 -6.70
C HIS A 283 21.24 -27.08 -5.71
N LEU A 284 20.37 -28.09 -5.75
CA LEU A 284 19.25 -28.23 -4.82
C LEU A 284 19.71 -28.40 -3.35
N ASP A 285 20.77 -29.17 -3.12
CA ASP A 285 21.38 -29.36 -1.79
C ASP A 285 22.14 -28.12 -1.29
N SER A 286 22.61 -27.25 -2.20
CA SER A 286 23.32 -26.01 -1.85
C SER A 286 22.40 -24.86 -1.44
N LEU A 287 21.07 -25.03 -1.60
CA LEU A 287 20.09 -24.03 -1.22
C LEU A 287 19.98 -23.93 0.33
N PRO A 288 19.78 -22.72 0.89
CA PRO A 288 19.69 -22.53 2.33
C PRO A 288 18.52 -23.32 2.94
N GLU A 289 18.69 -23.88 4.13
CA GLU A 289 17.63 -24.61 4.85
C GLU A 289 16.42 -23.69 5.07
N GLY A 290 15.31 -24.01 4.40
CA GLY A 290 14.06 -23.25 4.47
C GLY A 290 13.09 -23.79 5.54
N ASP A 291 11.85 -23.32 5.50
CA ASP A 291 10.74 -23.87 6.31
C ASP A 291 10.59 -25.39 6.03
N PRO A 292 10.18 -26.20 7.02
CA PRO A 292 9.75 -27.59 6.78
C PRO A 292 8.92 -27.82 5.52
N ARG A 293 8.05 -26.88 5.15
CA ARG A 293 7.28 -26.92 3.89
C ARG A 293 8.18 -26.81 2.65
N ASP A 294 9.11 -25.86 2.65
CA ASP A 294 10.05 -25.66 1.54
C ASP A 294 10.96 -26.87 1.36
N GLN A 295 11.41 -27.47 2.46
CA GLN A 295 12.19 -28.69 2.45
C GLN A 295 11.41 -29.85 1.81
N PHE A 296 10.13 -29.98 2.11
CA PHE A 296 9.25 -30.98 1.50
C PHE A 296 9.10 -30.76 -0.01
N HIS A 297 8.86 -29.53 -0.46
CA HIS A 297 8.77 -29.20 -1.89
C HIS A 297 10.09 -29.45 -2.63
N ARG A 298 11.24 -29.16 -2.02
CA ARG A 298 12.55 -29.46 -2.61
C ARG A 298 12.75 -30.96 -2.78
N GLN A 299 12.44 -31.76 -1.76
CA GLN A 299 12.56 -33.22 -1.87
C GLN A 299 11.64 -33.80 -2.94
N TYR A 300 10.41 -33.27 -3.07
CA TYR A 300 9.49 -33.64 -4.13
C TYR A 300 10.02 -33.27 -5.52
N PHE A 301 10.55 -32.06 -5.68
CA PHE A 301 11.15 -31.61 -6.93
C PHE A 301 12.38 -32.44 -7.32
N GLY A 302 13.23 -32.79 -6.35
CA GLY A 302 14.35 -33.70 -6.56
C GLY A 302 13.90 -35.05 -7.10
N ALA A 303 12.80 -35.62 -6.56
CA ALA A 303 12.22 -36.86 -7.07
C ALA A 303 11.69 -36.72 -8.51
N GLN A 304 11.12 -35.58 -8.88
CA GLN A 304 10.71 -35.30 -10.26
C GLN A 304 11.89 -35.22 -11.23
N LEU A 305 13.01 -34.62 -10.83
CA LEU A 305 14.22 -34.61 -11.65
C LEU A 305 14.78 -36.02 -11.84
N MET A 306 14.75 -36.86 -10.80
CA MET A 306 15.16 -38.27 -10.90
C MET A 306 14.26 -39.05 -11.88
N GLU A 307 12.95 -38.81 -11.86
CA GLU A 307 11.99 -39.37 -12.81
C GLU A 307 12.32 -38.93 -14.25
N GLU A 308 12.50 -37.62 -14.48
CA GLU A 308 12.83 -37.04 -15.79
C GLU A 308 14.19 -37.51 -16.35
N SER A 309 15.12 -37.89 -15.47
CA SER A 309 16.42 -38.45 -15.85
C SER A 309 16.42 -39.95 -16.16
N GLY A 310 15.28 -40.63 -16.03
CA GLY A 310 15.14 -42.07 -16.26
C GLY A 310 15.44 -42.96 -15.05
N MET A 311 15.61 -42.39 -13.85
CA MET A 311 15.79 -43.15 -12.60
C MET A 311 14.46 -43.44 -11.90
N GLU A 312 13.52 -44.01 -12.65
CA GLU A 312 12.13 -44.20 -12.23
C GLU A 312 11.98 -44.97 -10.91
N LYS A 313 12.77 -46.05 -10.73
CA LYS A 313 12.72 -46.87 -9.50
C LYS A 313 13.13 -46.09 -8.25
N LEU A 314 14.11 -45.19 -8.39
CA LEU A 314 14.59 -44.35 -7.30
C LEU A 314 13.59 -43.23 -7.00
N ALA A 315 13.04 -42.61 -8.05
CA ALA A 315 11.99 -41.60 -7.91
C ALA A 315 10.74 -42.17 -7.20
N GLN A 316 10.30 -43.38 -7.59
CA GLN A 316 9.18 -44.06 -6.93
C GLN A 316 9.44 -44.35 -5.44
N GLN A 317 10.65 -44.78 -5.09
CA GLN A 317 11.03 -44.99 -3.70
C GLN A 317 10.94 -43.67 -2.91
N GLN A 318 11.40 -42.57 -3.51
CA GLN A 318 11.36 -41.26 -2.88
C GLN A 318 9.93 -40.73 -2.74
N TYR A 319 9.07 -40.90 -3.74
CA TYR A 319 7.65 -40.55 -3.63
C TYR A 319 6.93 -41.33 -2.53
N ARG A 320 7.20 -42.63 -2.38
CA ARG A 320 6.62 -43.44 -1.29
C ARG A 320 7.09 -42.98 0.09
N MET A 321 8.35 -42.59 0.22
CA MET A 321 8.89 -42.03 1.46
C MET A 321 8.24 -40.69 1.79
N LEU A 322 8.16 -39.78 0.80
CA LEU A 322 7.52 -38.47 0.95
C LEU A 322 6.03 -38.58 1.31
N PHE A 323 5.32 -39.53 0.70
CA PHE A 323 3.92 -39.78 1.04
C PHE A 323 3.75 -40.21 2.50
N ARG A 324 4.54 -41.18 2.99
CA ARG A 324 4.50 -41.61 4.40
C ARG A 324 4.82 -40.46 5.37
N THR A 325 5.84 -39.67 5.07
CA THR A 325 6.25 -38.52 5.87
C THR A 325 5.16 -37.43 5.86
N GLY A 326 4.59 -37.13 4.69
CA GLY A 326 3.49 -36.17 4.55
C GLY A 326 2.23 -36.60 5.32
N SER A 327 1.87 -37.88 5.28
CA SER A 327 0.75 -38.40 6.08
C SER A 327 0.98 -38.31 7.59
N GLN A 328 2.23 -38.44 8.06
CA GLN A 328 2.56 -38.34 9.49
C GLN A 328 2.58 -36.89 10.01
N ILE A 329 2.93 -35.92 9.17
CA ILE A 329 3.04 -34.50 9.53
C ILE A 329 1.69 -33.77 9.39
N GLY A 330 0.63 -34.46 8.96
CA GLY A 330 -0.69 -33.86 8.77
C GLY A 330 -0.80 -33.03 7.50
N LEU A 331 -0.03 -33.36 6.45
CA LEU A 331 -0.08 -32.69 5.14
C LEU A 331 -1.51 -32.67 4.54
N ALA A 332 -2.34 -33.65 4.91
CA ALA A 332 -3.74 -33.73 4.50
C ALA A 332 -4.60 -32.56 5.02
N ASP A 333 -4.23 -31.97 6.15
CA ASP A 333 -5.01 -30.92 6.80
C ASP A 333 -4.71 -29.52 6.22
N TRP A 334 -3.58 -29.36 5.51
CA TRP A 334 -3.14 -28.05 5.00
C TRP A 334 -2.82 -28.01 3.50
N GLU A 335 -2.44 -29.11 2.85
CA GLU A 335 -2.25 -29.21 1.38
C GLU A 335 -2.67 -30.60 0.83
N PRO A 336 -3.98 -30.87 0.74
CA PRO A 336 -4.48 -32.18 0.29
C PRO A 336 -4.13 -32.48 -1.18
N SER A 337 -4.05 -31.44 -2.02
CA SER A 337 -3.72 -31.58 -3.44
C SER A 337 -2.30 -32.12 -3.70
N LEU A 338 -1.34 -31.82 -2.83
CA LEU A 338 0.03 -32.33 -2.95
C LEU A 338 0.12 -33.83 -2.61
N LEU A 339 -0.68 -34.28 -1.63
CA LEU A 339 -0.79 -35.70 -1.30
C LEU A 339 -1.44 -36.50 -2.42
N GLU A 340 -2.51 -35.99 -3.03
CA GLU A 340 -3.13 -36.62 -4.20
C GLU A 340 -2.16 -36.74 -5.37
N GLN A 341 -1.35 -35.71 -5.63
CA GLN A 341 -0.31 -35.75 -6.66
C GLN A 341 0.78 -36.79 -6.35
N LEU A 342 1.23 -36.86 -5.10
CA LEU A 342 2.19 -37.88 -4.66
C LEU A 342 1.62 -39.29 -4.82
N GLU A 343 0.35 -39.50 -4.48
CA GLU A 343 -0.33 -40.78 -4.64
C GLU A 343 -0.41 -41.21 -6.10
N GLN A 344 -0.79 -40.29 -6.99
CA GLN A 344 -0.81 -40.52 -8.44
C GLN A 344 0.58 -40.91 -8.97
N LYS A 345 1.66 -40.31 -8.45
CA LYS A 345 3.02 -40.52 -8.93
C LYS A 345 3.62 -41.90 -8.69
N PHE A 346 3.17 -42.65 -7.67
CA PHE A 346 3.61 -44.03 -7.46
C PHE A 346 2.55 -45.10 -7.81
N THR A 347 1.29 -44.71 -8.03
CA THR A 347 0.23 -45.61 -8.50
C THR A 347 0.22 -45.72 -10.03
N ALA A 348 0.59 -44.66 -10.76
CA ALA A 348 0.67 -44.67 -12.22
C ALA A 348 1.79 -45.56 -12.80
N ALA A 349 2.67 -46.11 -11.96
CA ALA A 349 3.81 -46.92 -12.38
C ALA A 349 3.70 -48.40 -11.96
N GLN A 350 2.50 -48.87 -11.62
CA GLN A 350 2.19 -50.29 -11.35
C GLN A 350 1.65 -51.01 -12.58
#